data_AF-A0A1X7HMM3-F1
#
_entry.id   AF-A0A1X7HMM3-F1
#
_cell.length_a   1.000
_cell.length_b   1.000
_cell.length_c   1.000
_cell.angle_alpha   90.00
_cell.angle_beta   90.00
_cell.angle_gamma   90.00
#
_symmetry.space_group_name_H-M   'P 1'
#
loop_
_entity.id
_entity.type
_entity.pdbx_description
1 polymer ?
#
loop_
_entity_poly.entity_id
_entity_poly.type
_entity_poly.pdbx_seq_one_letter_code
_entity_poly.pdbx_strand_id
1 'polypeptide(L)' 'MNNELREQIGSILSEVLNTTLSLDENPKREEIPNWDSLKHMELILRLEEQFNVRFSIREVAGITSLDDLVEIIEVKS' A
#
# COMPACT_ATOMS: atom_id res chain seq x y z
N MET A 1 7.12 5.48 -13.22
CA MET A 1 6.82 5.44 -11.78
C MET A 1 6.54 6.86 -11.35
N ASN A 2 5.30 7.15 -10.97
CA ASN A 2 4.93 8.45 -10.44
C ASN A 2 5.48 8.57 -9.01
N ASN A 3 6.58 9.30 -8.84
CA ASN A 3 7.26 9.45 -7.54
C ASN A 3 6.34 10.07 -6.49
N GLU A 4 5.48 11.01 -6.88
CA GLU A 4 4.52 11.65 -5.95
C GLU A 4 3.47 10.63 -5.46
N LEU A 5 2.95 9.81 -6.36
CA LEU A 5 1.99 8.75 -5.99
C LEU A 5 2.63 7.73 -5.04
N ARG A 6 3.88 7.33 -5.31
CA ARG A 6 4.63 6.43 -4.46
C ARG A 6 4.83 7.00 -3.05
N GLU A 7 5.22 8.27 -2.96
CA GLU A 7 5.40 8.95 -1.68
C GLU A 7 4.10 9.00 -0.88
N GLN A 8 2.97 9.31 -1.53
CA GLN A 8 1.66 9.33 -0.88
C GLN A 8 1.24 7.96 -0.33
N ILE A 9 1.33 6.91 -1.16
CA ILE A 9 1.01 5.54 -0.74
C ILE A 9 1.96 5.08 0.37
N GLY A 10 3.24 5.38 0.24
CA GLY A 10 4.26 5.06 1.23
C GLY A 10 4.05 5.74 2.58
N SER A 11 3.58 6.99 2.58
CA SER A 11 3.20 7.69 3.81
C SER A 11 2.05 6.99 4.52
N ILE A 12 0.99 6.63 3.78
CA ILE A 12 -0.17 5.92 4.34
C ILE A 12 0.26 4.55 4.88
N LEU A 13 1.11 3.82 4.15
CA LEU A 13 1.67 2.54 4.60
C LEU A 13 2.43 2.71 5.92
N SER A 14 3.30 3.71 6.02
CA SER A 14 4.09 4.00 7.23
C SER A 14 3.20 4.34 8.43
N GLU A 15 2.15 5.14 8.20
CA GLU A 15 1.15 5.48 9.22
C GLU A 15 0.38 4.25 9.70
N VAL A 16 -0.15 3.43 8.78
CA VAL A 16 -0.94 2.25 9.12
C VAL A 16 -0.08 1.25 9.89
N LEU A 17 1.16 1.03 9.47
CA LEU A 17 2.09 0.10 10.13
C LEU A 17 2.74 0.67 11.39
N ASN A 18 2.51 1.95 11.70
CA ASN A 18 3.18 2.68 12.79
C ASN A 18 4.71 2.46 12.74
N THR A 19 5.31 2.58 11.55
CA THR A 19 6.73 2.30 11.32
C THR A 19 7.26 3.22 10.24
N THR A 20 8.44 3.79 10.46
CA THR A 20 9.15 4.54 9.44
C THR A 20 9.72 3.57 8.41
N LEU A 21 9.22 3.65 7.18
CA LEU A 21 9.68 2.82 6.07
C LEU A 21 10.51 3.64 5.09
N SER A 22 11.59 3.02 4.59
CA SER A 22 12.32 3.54 3.44
C SER A 22 11.49 3.30 2.18
N LEU A 23 10.86 4.35 1.64
CA LEU A 23 10.01 4.21 0.45
C LEU A 23 10.79 3.86 -0.83
N ASP A 24 12.10 4.11 -0.81
CA ASP A 24 13.03 3.73 -1.88
C ASP A 24 13.27 2.21 -1.95
N GLU A 25 13.03 1.46 -0.86
CA GLU A 25 13.41 0.04 -0.76
C GLU A 25 12.29 -0.94 -1.15
N ASN A 26 11.13 -0.44 -1.61
CA ASN A 26 9.93 -1.24 -1.89
C ASN A 26 9.58 -2.19 -0.72
N PRO A 27 9.08 -1.65 0.41
CA PRO A 27 8.79 -2.45 1.60
C PRO A 27 7.84 -3.60 1.28
N LYS A 28 8.25 -4.81 1.66
CA LYS A 28 7.47 -6.03 1.47
C LYS A 28 6.81 -6.49 2.76
N ARG A 29 5.62 -7.04 2.61
CA ARG A 29 4.81 -7.55 3.71
C ARG A 29 5.51 -8.65 4.51
N GLU A 30 6.25 -9.54 3.85
CA GLU A 30 6.96 -10.63 4.51
C GLU A 30 8.15 -10.16 5.37
N GLU A 31 8.69 -8.99 5.06
CA GLU A 31 9.86 -8.40 5.75
C GLU A 31 9.44 -7.50 6.91
N ILE A 32 8.16 -7.13 7.01
CA ILE A 32 7.63 -6.21 8.01
C ILE A 32 6.72 -6.97 8.99
N PRO A 33 7.19 -7.26 10.22
CA PRO A 33 6.41 -8.03 11.20
C PRO A 33 5.05 -7.42 11.56
N ASN A 34 4.93 -6.10 11.48
CA ASN A 34 3.70 -5.38 11.81
C ASN A 34 2.67 -5.38 10.67
N TRP A 35 3.02 -5.89 9.49
CA TRP A 35 2.11 -5.94 8.34
C TRP A 35 1.24 -7.21 8.35
N ASP A 36 0.41 -7.33 9.38
CA ASP A 36 -0.55 -8.42 9.54
C ASP A 36 -1.82 -8.24 8.69
N SER A 37 -2.76 -9.18 8.80
CA SER A 37 -4.03 -9.14 8.05
C SER A 37 -4.93 -7.96 8.41
N LEU A 38 -4.89 -7.49 9.66
CA LEU A 38 -5.71 -6.36 10.10
C LEU A 38 -5.17 -5.05 9.52
N LYS A 39 -3.86 -4.84 9.64
CA LYS A 39 -3.16 -3.68 9.06
C LYS A 39 -3.23 -3.66 7.54
N HIS A 40 -3.16 -4.82 6.90
CA HIS A 40 -3.38 -4.91 5.47
C HIS A 40 -4.80 -4.45 5.08
N MET A 41 -5.85 -4.90 5.77
CA MET A 41 -7.21 -4.44 5.49
C MET A 41 -7.40 -2.95 5.78
N GLU A 42 -6.83 -2.43 6.88
CA GLU A 42 -6.86 -0.99 7.20
C GLU A 42 -6.22 -0.17 6.07
N LEU A 43 -5.07 -0.61 5.57
CA LEU A 43 -4.37 0.02 4.45
C LEU A 43 -5.24 0.08 3.19
N ILE A 44 -5.85 -1.04 2.79
CA ILE A 44 -6.71 -1.09 1.61
C ILE A 44 -7.86 -0.09 1.74
N LEU A 45 -8.54 -0.05 2.88
CA LEU A 45 -9.66 0.87 3.10
C LEU A 45 -9.23 2.35 2.99
N ARG A 46 -8.07 2.71 3.57
CA ARG A 46 -7.57 4.09 3.46
C ARG A 46 -7.18 4.45 2.03
N LEU A 47 -6.60 3.54 1.28
CA LEU A 47 -6.24 3.77 -0.12
C LEU A 47 -7.48 3.90 -1.01
N GLU A 48 -8.52 3.09 -0.80
CA GLU A 48 -9.80 3.25 -1.49
C GLU A 48 -10.41 4.63 -1.25
N GLU A 49 -10.42 5.08 0.01
CA GLU A 49 -10.97 6.39 0.40
C GLU A 49 -10.15 7.54 -0.19
N GLN A 50 -8.82 7.49 -0.06
CA GLN A 50 -7.93 8.57 -0.49
C GLN A 50 -7.90 8.76 -2.01
N PHE A 51 -7.84 7.65 -2.77
CA PHE A 51 -7.72 7.68 -4.22
C PHE A 51 -9.05 7.49 -4.95
N ASN A 52 -10.15 7.31 -4.20
CA ASN A 52 -11.49 7.03 -4.74
C ASN A 52 -11.51 5.82 -5.69
N VAL A 53 -10.76 4.77 -5.35
CA VAL A 53 -10.65 3.51 -6.09
C VAL A 53 -11.33 2.35 -5.35
N ARG A 54 -11.50 1.21 -6.02
CA ARG A 54 -11.95 -0.04 -5.40
C ARG A 54 -11.02 -1.20 -5.74
N PHE A 55 -10.58 -1.93 -4.72
CA PHE A 55 -9.81 -3.15 -4.86
C PHE A 55 -10.73 -4.36 -4.88
N SER A 56 -10.51 -5.24 -5.84
CA SER A 56 -11.11 -6.58 -5.86
C SER A 56 -10.40 -7.50 -4.87
N ILE A 57 -11.08 -8.56 -4.45
CA ILE A 57 -10.51 -9.58 -3.55
C ILE A 57 -9.20 -10.18 -4.13
N ARG A 58 -9.11 -10.33 -5.46
CA ARG A 58 -7.91 -10.84 -6.13
C ARG A 58 -6.75 -9.86 -6.06
N GLU A 59 -7.02 -8.57 -6.24
CA GLU A 59 -6.00 -7.51 -6.10
C GLU A 59 -5.51 -7.45 -4.66
N VAL A 60 -6.42 -7.45 -3.68
CA VAL A 60 -6.07 -7.48 -2.25
C VAL A 60 -5.17 -8.69 -1.91
N ALA A 61 -5.52 -9.88 -2.38
CA ALA A 61 -4.72 -11.08 -2.16
C ALA A 61 -3.35 -11.05 -2.86
N GLY A 62 -3.21 -10.26 -3.93
CA GLY A 62 -1.96 -10.12 -4.69
C GLY A 62 -1.01 -9.05 -4.17
N ILE A 63 -1.47 -8.17 -3.26
CA ILE A 63 -0.63 -7.08 -2.73
C ILE A 63 0.35 -7.63 -1.69
N THR A 64 1.63 -7.58 -2.04
CA THR A 64 2.74 -8.04 -1.19
C THR A 64 3.79 -6.96 -0.93
N SER A 65 3.75 -5.85 -1.68
CA SER A 65 4.76 -4.80 -1.64
C SER A 65 4.18 -3.41 -1.90
N LEU A 66 4.98 -2.37 -1.67
CA LEU A 66 4.61 -0.99 -2.03
C LEU A 66 4.44 -0.81 -3.54
N ASP A 67 5.28 -1.47 -4.34
CA ASP A 67 5.20 -1.39 -5.80
C ASP A 67 3.85 -1.93 -6.32
N ASP A 68 3.36 -3.04 -5.75
CA ASP A 68 2.04 -3.61 -6.13
C ASP A 68 0.91 -2.59 -5.89
N LEU A 69 0.97 -1.87 -4.76
CA LEU A 69 -0.01 -0.83 -4.42
C LEU A 69 0.02 0.32 -5.43
N VAL A 70 1.23 0.79 -5.75
CA VAL A 70 1.44 1.88 -6.70
C VAL A 70 0.93 1.47 -8.08
N GLU A 71 1.27 0.28 -8.56
CA GLU A 71 0.85 -0.22 -9.87
C GLU A 71 -0.68 -0.32 -9.97
N ILE A 72 -1.34 -0.93 -8.97
CA ILE A 72 -2.80 -1.09 -8.99
C ILE A 72 -3.51 0.26 -8.98
N ILE A 73 -3.03 1.22 -8.18
CA ILE A 73 -3.64 2.55 -8.10
C ILE A 73 -3.35 3.35 -9.37
N GLU A 74 -2.13 3.29 -9.91
CA GLU A 74 -1.74 3.97 -11.17
C GLU A 74 -2.58 3.48 -12.37
N VAL A 75 -2.97 2.21 -12.40
CA VAL A 75 -3.87 1.66 -13.44
C VAL A 75 -5.33 2.10 -13.27
N LYS A 76 -5.77 2.34 -12.03
CA LYS A 76 -7.17 2.69 -11.72
C LYS A 76 -7.45 4.20 -11.69
N SER A 77 -6.42 5.03 -11.55
CA SER A 77 -6.50 6.50 -11.44
C SER A 77 -6.39 7.15 -12.81
#